data_AF-A0A1V9GBD7-F1
#
_entry.id   AF-A0A1V9GBD7-F1
#
_cell.length_a   1.000
_cell.length_b   1.000
_cell.length_c   1.000
_cell.angle_alpha   90.00
_cell.angle_beta   90.00
_cell.angle_gamma   90.00
#
_symmetry.space_group_name_H-M   'P 1'
#
loop_
_entity.id
_entity.type
_entity.pdbx_description
1 polymer ?
#
loop_
_entity_poly.entity_id
_entity_poly.type
_entity_poly.pdbx_seq_one_letter_code
_entity_poly.pdbx_strand_id
1 'polypeptide(L)' 'MEKRVLGMILALVGIVGLILAGVNFINGGSGSHNIKQIILYGVLGAIFFFAGVGLIRNTRDRAT' A
#
# COMPACT_ATOMS: atom_id res chain seq x y z
N MET A 1 -7.20 -8.49 18.36
CA MET A 1 -7.77 -9.08 17.12
C MET A 1 -8.26 -8.05 16.09
N GLU A 2 -9.33 -7.27 16.29
CA GLU A 2 -9.91 -6.40 15.23
C GLU A 2 -8.91 -5.42 14.60
N LYS A 3 -8.12 -4.71 15.43
CA LYS A 3 -7.13 -3.74 14.95
C LYS A 3 -6.00 -4.37 14.14
N ARG A 4 -5.66 -5.64 14.42
CA ARG A 4 -4.67 -6.42 13.67
C ARG A 4 -5.17 -6.80 12.29
N VAL A 5 -6.46 -7.14 12.17
CA VAL A 5 -7.12 -7.48 10.90
C VAL A 5 -7.21 -6.26 9.99
N LEU A 6 -7.58 -5.10 10.52
CA LEU A 6 -7.56 -3.84 9.76
C LEU A 6 -6.16 -3.52 9.23
N GLY A 7 -5.12 -3.73 10.05
CA GLY A 7 -3.74 -3.56 9.61
C GLY A 7 -3.33 -4.50 8.48
N MET A 8 -3.77 -5.77 8.53
CA MET A 8 -3.54 -6.74 7.45
C MET A 8 -4.24 -6.35 6.15
N ILE A 9 -5.51 -5.93 6.22
CA ILE A 9 -6.25 -5.47 5.04
C ILE A 9 -5.58 -4.23 4.44
N LEU A 10 -5.20 -3.26 5.29
CA LEU A 10 -4.56 -2.04 4.84
C LEU A 10 -3.19 -2.29 4.20
N ALA A 11 -2.41 -3.22 4.75
CA ALA A 11 -1.13 -3.64 4.17
C ALA A 11 -1.34 -4.34 2.81
N LEU A 12 -2.33 -5.23 2.68
CA LEU A 12 -2.66 -5.89 1.42
C LEU A 12 -3.06 -4.89 0.34
N VAL A 13 -3.91 -3.91 0.67
CA VAL A 13 -4.28 -2.83 -0.26
C VAL A 13 -3.04 -2.02 -0.66
N GLY A 14 -2.15 -1.72 0.28
CA GLY A 14 -0.88 -1.05 0.00
C GLY A 14 0.00 -1.81 -0.99
N ILE A 15 0.13 -3.14 -0.83
CA ILE A 15 0.85 -4.02 -1.76
C ILE A 15 0.23 -3.95 -3.16
N VAL A 16 -1.09 -4.03 -3.27
CA VAL A 16 -1.78 -3.93 -4.57
C VAL A 16 -1.49 -2.58 -5.24
N GLY A 17 -1.52 -1.47 -4.50
CA GLY A 17 -1.16 -0.15 -5.01
C GLY A 17 0.27 -0.06 -5.53
N LEU A 18 1.23 -0.66 -4.82
CA LEU A 18 2.63 -0.73 -5.25
C LEU A 18 2.81 -1.60 -6.49
N ILE A 19 2.10 -2.73 -6.59
CA ILE A 19 2.11 -3.58 -7.78
C ILE A 19 1.55 -2.81 -8.98
N LEU A 20 0.43 -2.09 -8.82
CA LEU A 20 -0.14 -1.27 -9.90
C LEU A 20 0.84 -0.19 -10.35
N ALA A 21 1.58 0.44 -9.44
CA ALA A 21 2.63 1.40 -9.80
C ALA A 21 3.72 0.73 -10.67
N GLY A 22 4.19 -0.45 -10.27
CA GLY A 22 5.19 -1.23 -11.02
C GLY A 22 4.68 -1.69 -12.39
N VAL A 23 3.43 -2.14 -12.48
CA VAL A 23 2.78 -2.52 -13.74
C VAL A 23 2.67 -1.31 -14.67
N ASN A 24 2.27 -0.15 -14.15
CA ASN A 24 2.19 1.09 -14.94
C ASN A 24 3.58 1.60 -15.35
N PHE A 25 4.61 1.34 -14.57
CA PHE A 25 6.00 1.67 -14.90
C PHE A 25 6.55 0.79 -16.04
N ILE A 26 6.26 -0.52 -16.00
CA ILE A 26 6.73 -1.46 -17.04
C ILE A 26 5.94 -1.28 -18.35
N ASN A 27 4.63 -1.08 -18.27
CA ASN A 27 3.76 -0.99 -19.46
C ASN A 27 3.57 0.45 -19.97
N GLY A 28 4.10 1.43 -19.24
CA GLY A 28 3.95 2.85 -19.55
C GLY A 28 4.90 3.33 -20.64
N GLY A 29 4.36 3.98 -21.67
CA GLY A 29 5.17 4.80 -22.59
C GLY A 29 5.61 6.13 -21.97
N SER A 30 6.49 6.86 -22.65
CA SER A 30 7.13 8.13 -22.20
C SER A 30 6.19 9.36 -22.14
N GLY A 31 4.92 9.16 -21.79
CA GLY A 31 3.93 10.22 -21.62
C GLY A 31 3.93 10.79 -20.19
N SER A 32 3.82 12.12 -20.06
CA SER A 32 3.77 12.80 -18.74
C SER A 32 2.62 12.31 -17.84
N HIS A 33 1.51 11.83 -18.42
CA HIS A 33 0.39 11.27 -17.66
C HIS A 33 0.75 9.95 -16.95
N ASN A 34 1.57 9.11 -17.58
CA ASN A 34 2.01 7.84 -17.02
C ASN A 34 2.91 8.04 -15.80
N ILE A 35 3.84 9.01 -15.86
CA ILE A 35 4.69 9.38 -14.71
C ILE A 35 3.84 9.79 -13.49
N LYS A 36 2.78 10.58 -13.69
CA LYS A 36 1.92 11.04 -12.60
C LYS A 36 1.16 9.87 -11.96
N GLN A 37 0.67 8.92 -12.78
CA GLN A 37 0.00 7.72 -12.29
C GLN A 37 0.92 6.82 -11.47
N ILE A 38 2.16 6.60 -11.94
CA ILE A 38 3.14 5.78 -11.24
C ILE A 38 3.49 6.39 -9.88
N ILE A 39 3.74 7.71 -9.83
CA ILE A 39 4.03 8.41 -8.58
C ILE A 39 2.83 8.32 -7.63
N LEU A 40 1.61 8.54 -8.13
CA LEU A 40 0.40 8.49 -7.31
C LEU A 40 0.20 7.10 -6.69
N TYR A 41 0.22 6.05 -7.51
CA TYR A 41 0.03 4.68 -7.02
C TYR A 41 1.20 4.21 -6.14
N GLY A 42 2.43 4.61 -6.46
CA GLY A 42 3.62 4.26 -5.69
C GLY A 42 3.62 4.90 -4.31
N VAL A 43 3.38 6.22 -4.23
CA VAL A 43 3.33 6.95 -2.96
C VAL A 43 2.14 6.52 -2.12
N LEU A 44 0.95 6.42 -2.71
CA LEU A 44 -0.26 6.00 -1.98
C LEU A 44 -0.14 4.56 -1.47
N GLY A 45 0.35 3.64 -2.32
CA GLY A 45 0.61 2.24 -1.95
C GLY A 45 1.63 2.12 -0.83
N ALA A 46 2.73 2.90 -0.88
CA ALA A 46 3.73 2.93 0.17
C ALA A 46 3.15 3.42 1.51
N ILE A 47 2.40 4.53 1.50
CA ILE A 47 1.76 5.08 2.71
C ILE A 47 0.84 4.04 3.35
N PHE A 48 -0.02 3.39 2.55
CA PHE A 48 -0.96 2.40 3.05
C PHE A 48 -0.25 1.16 3.58
N PHE A 49 0.81 0.70 2.90
CA PHE A 49 1.61 -0.42 3.34
C PHE A 49 2.28 -0.16 4.69
N PHE A 50 2.99 0.97 4.83
CA PHE A 50 3.66 1.32 6.08
C PHE A 50 2.67 1.58 7.21
N ALA A 51 1.53 2.22 6.95
CA ALA A 51 0.47 2.40 7.92
C ALA A 51 -0.12 1.05 8.39
N GLY A 52 -0.38 0.13 7.45
CA GLY A 52 -0.89 -1.22 7.76
C GLY A 52 0.08 -2.03 8.60
N VAL A 53 1.37 -2.05 8.22
CA VAL A 53 2.43 -2.71 9.01
C VAL A 53 2.58 -2.08 10.38
N GLY A 54 2.52 -0.74 10.48
CA GLY A 54 2.55 -0.03 11.75
C GLY A 54 1.39 -0.42 12.67
N LEU A 55 0.17 -0.54 12.12
CA LEU A 55 -1.00 -0.96 12.87
C LEU A 55 -0.90 -2.43 13.32
N ILE A 56 -0.37 -3.32 12.48
CA ILE A 56 -0.09 -4.72 12.86
C ILE A 56 0.91 -4.77 14.03
N ARG A 57 2.03 -4.04 13.90
CA ARG A 57 3.11 -4.03 14.91
C ARG A 57 2.70 -3.40 16.24
N ASN A 58 1.90 -2.35 16.20
CA ASN A 58 1.52 -1.60 17.40
C ASN A 58 0.24 -2.15 18.06
N THR A 59 -0.44 -3.11 17.43
CA THR A 59 -1.55 -3.82 18.05
C THR A 59 -0.99 -4.87 19.01
N ARG A 60 -0.91 -4.52 20.29
CA ARG A 60 -0.86 -5.52 21.35
C ARG A 60 -2.21 -6.22 21.34
N ASP A 61 -2.25 -7.50 20.98
CA ASP A 61 -3.46 -8.29 21.19
C ASP A 61 -3.81 -8.18 22.67
N ARG A 62 -4.93 -7.51 22.96
CA ARG A 62 -5.54 -7.61 24.27
C ARG A 62 -5.99 -9.06 24.36
N ALA A 63 -5.19 -9.88 25.05
CA ALA A 63 -5.67 -11.14 25.59
C ALA A 63 -6.87 -10.78 26.46
N THR A 64 -8.06 -10.99 25.90
CA THR A 64 -9.30 -11.08 26.66
C THR A 64 -9.58 -12.56 26.80
#